data_AF-A0A1V5VZP1-F1
#
_entry.id   AF-A0A1V5VZP1-F1
#
_cell.length_a   1.000
_cell.length_b   1.000
_cell.length_c   1.000
_cell.angle_alpha   90.00
_cell.angle_beta   90.00
_cell.angle_gamma   90.00
#
_symmetry.space_group_name_H-M   'P 1'
#
loop_
_entity.id
_entity.type
_entity.pdbx_description
1 polymer ?
#
loop_
_entity_poly.entity_id
_entity_poly.type
_entity_poly.pdbx_seq_one_letter_code
_entity_poly.pdbx_strand_id
1 'polypeptide(L)'
;MGNSKRDSNRHETTSQEVKSKIERQLWIGKKFLIEAKGTGKNKFSAEKDAEKKFTVKLKEHLNTGILNHSLLPDNLSLAVSKYIPVVFSEKMDNGPENNKYEIIDKKIFLESLSNLSYKKNKTIESITHLEGFENVLSEEFSSSSRLICGLGSGSVLETSITLDHTRGVPYIPGSSLKGICRSVAYARLVQDKKISFDKLEEFEEKFYGELDVDDKDILTWQLLFGAQNFKSLLLFIDAYPVKDGQLELDIMNNHYAEYYQDKKAPGDWENPVPIFFLTVKENTAFKFNVFFDNWRWEKIKNEGLKIKKGKEEILLNIDHKAVEGKVKKENFIKEIIKEALENYGVGSKRNVGYGMFKIQNN
;
A
#
# COMPACT_ATOMS: atom_id res chain seq x y z
N MET A 1 -28.71 -85.02 12.94
CA MET A 1 -29.02 -83.97 13.93
C MET A 1 -27.91 -82.92 13.90
N GLY A 2 -28.23 -81.69 13.47
CA GLY A 2 -27.57 -80.44 13.85
C GLY A 2 -26.14 -80.15 13.39
N ASN A 3 -25.93 -79.75 12.14
CA ASN A 3 -24.77 -78.93 11.75
C ASN A 3 -25.04 -77.47 12.17
N SER A 4 -24.47 -76.99 13.27
CA SER A 4 -24.56 -75.56 13.64
C SER A 4 -23.50 -74.78 12.87
N LYS A 5 -23.93 -74.08 11.81
CA LYS A 5 -23.16 -72.98 11.23
C LYS A 5 -23.02 -71.89 12.28
N ARG A 6 -21.79 -71.57 12.67
CA ARG A 6 -21.48 -70.33 13.40
C ARG A 6 -21.59 -69.19 12.40
N ASP A 7 -22.71 -68.47 12.44
CA ASP A 7 -22.85 -67.21 11.73
C ASP A 7 -21.87 -66.20 12.34
N SER A 8 -20.83 -65.89 11.57
CA SER A 8 -19.98 -64.73 11.82
C SER A 8 -20.77 -63.48 11.46
N ASN A 9 -21.49 -62.91 12.42
CA ASN A 9 -21.98 -61.53 12.34
C ASN A 9 -20.78 -60.58 12.31
N ARG A 10 -20.20 -60.38 11.12
CA ARG A 10 -19.54 -59.13 10.80
C ARG A 10 -20.65 -58.10 10.72
N HIS A 11 -20.85 -57.34 11.79
CA HIS A 11 -21.50 -56.05 11.67
C HIS A 11 -20.62 -55.21 10.73
N GLU A 12 -20.99 -55.20 9.44
CA GLU A 12 -20.67 -54.11 8.56
C GLU A 12 -21.26 -52.86 9.21
N THR A 13 -20.43 -52.12 9.92
CA THR A 13 -20.76 -50.77 10.36
C THR A 13 -20.92 -49.94 9.09
N THR A 14 -22.12 -49.95 8.52
CA THR A 14 -22.52 -49.02 7.48
C THR A 14 -22.44 -47.65 8.13
N SER A 15 -21.30 -46.98 8.00
CA SER A 15 -21.11 -45.63 8.51
C SER A 15 -22.06 -44.73 7.74
N GLN A 16 -23.26 -44.50 8.28
CA GLN A 16 -24.23 -43.57 7.71
C GLN A 16 -23.54 -42.21 7.57
N GLU A 17 -23.40 -41.73 6.33
CA GLU A 17 -22.89 -40.40 6.08
C GLU A 17 -23.87 -39.36 6.65
N VAL A 18 -23.37 -38.55 7.58
CA VAL A 18 -24.07 -37.41 8.14
C VAL A 18 -24.01 -36.27 7.12
N LYS A 19 -25.11 -35.51 7.00
CA LYS A 19 -25.21 -34.33 6.13
C LYS A 19 -25.31 -33.07 6.98
N SER A 20 -24.76 -31.97 6.48
CA SER A 20 -24.95 -30.63 7.05
C SER A 20 -25.22 -29.61 5.95
N LYS A 21 -26.00 -28.56 6.25
CA LYS A 21 -26.27 -27.44 5.35
C LYS A 21 -25.89 -26.13 6.02
N ILE A 22 -25.23 -25.25 5.28
CA ILE A 22 -25.03 -23.85 5.66
C ILE A 22 -25.62 -22.93 4.60
N GLU A 23 -26.30 -21.89 5.06
CA GLU A 23 -26.90 -20.83 4.27
C GLU A 23 -26.41 -19.48 4.82
N ARG A 24 -25.81 -18.64 3.97
CA ARG A 24 -25.37 -17.29 4.35
C ARG A 24 -25.94 -16.27 3.38
N GLN A 25 -26.60 -15.26 3.93
CA GLN A 25 -26.99 -14.11 3.14
C GLN A 25 -25.86 -13.06 3.18
N LEU A 26 -25.43 -12.63 2.00
CA LEU A 26 -24.27 -11.77 1.77
C LEU A 26 -24.68 -10.45 1.10
N TRP A 27 -24.03 -9.36 1.47
CA TRP A 27 -24.18 -8.05 0.82
C TRP A 27 -22.87 -7.57 0.19
N ILE A 28 -22.92 -7.29 -1.10
CA ILE A 28 -21.81 -6.72 -1.90
C ILE A 28 -22.37 -5.77 -2.96
N GLY A 29 -22.83 -4.59 -2.54
CA GLY A 29 -23.65 -3.69 -3.36
C GLY A 29 -25.07 -4.20 -3.62
N LYS A 30 -25.27 -5.52 -3.77
CA LYS A 30 -26.57 -6.20 -3.77
C LYS A 30 -26.58 -7.38 -2.79
N LYS A 31 -27.77 -7.76 -2.32
CA LYS A 31 -27.96 -8.93 -1.45
C LYS A 31 -28.09 -10.21 -2.29
N PHE A 32 -27.49 -11.29 -1.82
CA PHE A 32 -27.61 -12.62 -2.43
C PHE A 32 -27.39 -13.71 -1.39
N LEU A 33 -27.86 -14.92 -1.68
CA LEU A 33 -27.79 -16.09 -0.81
C LEU A 33 -26.83 -17.12 -1.39
N ILE A 34 -25.89 -17.62 -0.59
CA ILE A 34 -25.10 -18.80 -0.93
C ILE A 34 -25.47 -19.92 0.03
N GLU A 35 -25.76 -21.09 -0.54
CA GLU A 35 -26.00 -22.32 0.21
C GLU A 35 -24.96 -23.38 -0.13
N ALA A 36 -24.48 -24.13 0.87
CA ALA A 36 -23.60 -25.27 0.69
C ALA A 36 -24.03 -26.46 1.54
N LYS A 37 -23.88 -27.68 0.98
CA LYS A 37 -24.21 -28.94 1.64
C LYS A 37 -22.97 -29.82 1.73
N GLY A 38 -22.64 -30.25 2.95
CA GLY A 38 -21.50 -31.11 3.23
C GLY A 38 -21.91 -32.51 3.68
N THR A 39 -21.01 -33.48 3.50
CA THR A 39 -21.18 -34.85 3.98
C THR A 39 -19.96 -35.33 4.77
N GLY A 40 -20.14 -36.23 5.73
CA GLY A 40 -19.04 -36.74 6.53
C GLY A 40 -19.40 -37.90 7.45
N LYS A 41 -18.39 -38.52 8.06
CA LYS A 41 -18.56 -39.66 8.99
C LYS A 41 -19.23 -39.27 10.31
N ASN A 42 -19.18 -37.99 10.67
CA ASN A 42 -19.83 -37.39 11.82
C ASN A 42 -20.25 -35.94 11.51
N LYS A 43 -21.04 -35.32 12.40
CA LYS A 43 -21.55 -33.95 12.21
C LYS A 43 -20.44 -32.93 11.95
N PHE A 44 -19.37 -32.94 12.75
CA PHE A 44 -18.24 -32.04 12.61
C PHE A 44 -17.56 -32.13 11.22
N SER A 45 -17.35 -33.35 10.73
CA SER A 45 -16.77 -33.57 9.40
C SER A 45 -17.70 -33.12 8.26
N ALA A 46 -19.01 -33.27 8.42
CA ALA A 46 -20.00 -32.80 7.46
C ALA A 46 -20.10 -31.27 7.42
N GLU A 47 -20.03 -30.60 8.58
CA GLU A 47 -19.96 -29.13 8.70
C GLU A 47 -18.70 -28.58 8.05
N LYS A 48 -17.54 -29.20 8.30
CA LYS A 48 -16.26 -28.81 7.68
C LYS A 48 -16.28 -28.95 6.16
N ASP A 49 -16.90 -30.00 5.63
CA ASP A 49 -17.09 -30.18 4.18
C ASP A 49 -18.08 -29.14 3.61
N ALA A 50 -19.13 -28.78 4.36
CA ALA A 50 -20.08 -27.74 3.97
C ALA A 50 -19.40 -26.37 3.88
N GLU A 51 -18.56 -26.01 4.86
CA GLU A 51 -17.78 -24.76 4.86
C GLU A 51 -16.76 -24.70 3.70
N LYS A 52 -16.10 -25.83 3.42
CA LYS A 52 -15.21 -25.93 2.25
C LYS A 52 -15.96 -25.68 0.95
N LYS A 53 -17.13 -26.30 0.78
CA LYS A 53 -17.98 -26.11 -0.40
C LYS A 53 -18.56 -24.69 -0.47
N PHE A 54 -18.90 -24.08 0.67
CA PHE A 54 -19.31 -22.69 0.75
C PHE A 54 -18.20 -21.77 0.23
N THR A 55 -16.96 -21.98 0.68
CA THR A 55 -15.78 -21.22 0.24
C THR A 55 -15.58 -21.31 -1.27
N VAL A 56 -15.73 -22.51 -1.85
CA VAL A 56 -15.64 -22.71 -3.31
C VAL A 56 -16.70 -21.90 -4.03
N LYS A 57 -17.97 -22.01 -3.61
CA LYS A 57 -19.09 -21.26 -4.20
C LYS A 57 -18.90 -19.75 -4.06
N LEU A 58 -18.43 -19.27 -2.91
CA LEU A 58 -18.16 -17.86 -2.69
C LEU A 58 -17.07 -17.35 -3.63
N LYS A 59 -15.98 -18.09 -3.79
CA LYS A 59 -14.93 -17.75 -4.76
C LYS A 59 -15.45 -17.72 -6.18
N GLU A 60 -16.32 -18.65 -6.57
CA GLU A 60 -16.99 -18.61 -7.88
C GLU A 60 -17.82 -17.34 -8.03
N HIS A 61 -18.60 -16.94 -7.02
CA HIS A 61 -19.40 -15.71 -7.07
C HIS A 61 -18.55 -14.43 -7.14
N LEU A 62 -17.37 -14.42 -6.51
CA LEU A 62 -16.46 -13.28 -6.51
C LEU A 62 -15.60 -13.23 -7.79
N ASN A 63 -15.20 -14.38 -8.35
CA ASN A 63 -14.21 -14.48 -9.44
C ASN A 63 -14.78 -14.84 -10.81
N THR A 64 -15.96 -15.46 -10.90
CA THR A 64 -16.50 -15.98 -12.16
C THR A 64 -17.69 -15.16 -12.65
N GLY A 65 -17.48 -14.45 -13.77
CA GLY A 65 -18.56 -13.91 -14.60
C GLY A 65 -19.26 -14.98 -15.44
N ILE A 66 -19.37 -16.23 -14.97
CA ILE A 66 -20.02 -17.30 -15.72
C ILE A 66 -21.52 -17.27 -15.38
N LEU A 67 -22.17 -16.20 -15.84
CA LEU A 67 -23.57 -16.10 -16.30
C LEU A 67 -24.29 -14.80 -15.95
N ASN A 68 -23.74 -13.91 -15.13
CA ASN A 68 -24.24 -12.53 -14.97
C ASN A 68 -23.18 -11.70 -14.22
N HIS A 69 -22.82 -10.53 -14.73
CA HIS A 69 -21.92 -9.49 -14.19
C HIS A 69 -21.18 -9.80 -12.87
N SER A 70 -19.84 -9.71 -12.89
CA SER A 70 -18.98 -9.71 -11.69
C SER A 70 -19.61 -8.89 -10.56
N LEU A 71 -19.67 -9.47 -9.35
CA LEU A 71 -20.13 -8.77 -8.15
C LEU A 71 -19.18 -7.64 -7.72
N LEU A 72 -17.91 -7.76 -8.12
CA LEU A 72 -16.88 -6.75 -7.85
C LEU A 72 -16.81 -5.76 -9.01
N PRO A 73 -16.73 -4.45 -8.70
CA PRO A 73 -16.52 -3.43 -9.73
C PRO A 73 -15.09 -3.53 -10.30
N ASP A 74 -14.93 -3.09 -11.55
CA ASP A 74 -13.60 -3.00 -12.19
C ASP A 74 -12.65 -2.03 -11.46
N ASN A 75 -13.20 -1.02 -10.78
CA ASN A 75 -12.42 -0.08 -9.99
C ASN A 75 -12.09 -0.69 -8.61
N LEU A 76 -10.81 -1.08 -8.44
CA LEU A 76 -10.29 -1.65 -7.21
C LEU A 76 -10.51 -0.76 -5.97
N SER A 77 -10.47 0.56 -6.11
CA SER A 77 -10.71 1.50 -5.00
C SER A 77 -12.14 1.36 -4.46
N LEU A 78 -13.13 1.21 -5.36
CA LEU A 78 -14.51 0.93 -4.96
C LEU A 78 -14.64 -0.47 -4.37
N ALA A 79 -13.94 -1.47 -4.92
CA ALA A 79 -13.96 -2.83 -4.41
C ALA A 79 -13.52 -2.89 -2.94
N VAL A 80 -12.39 -2.25 -2.60
CA VAL A 80 -11.84 -2.26 -1.23
C VAL A 80 -12.51 -1.30 -0.25
N SER A 81 -13.39 -0.40 -0.70
CA SER A 81 -14.00 0.64 0.17
C SER A 81 -15.53 0.60 0.23
N LYS A 82 -16.21 0.14 -0.82
CA LYS A 82 -17.68 0.17 -0.93
C LYS A 82 -18.30 -1.21 -1.19
N TYR A 83 -17.55 -2.14 -1.78
CA TYR A 83 -18.03 -3.49 -2.13
C TYR A 83 -17.30 -4.57 -1.33
N ILE A 84 -17.06 -4.31 -0.04
CA ILE A 84 -16.55 -5.32 0.89
C ILE A 84 -17.71 -6.28 1.19
N PRO A 85 -17.55 -7.60 0.98
CA PRO A 85 -18.61 -8.56 1.22
C PRO A 85 -18.84 -8.75 2.72
N VAL A 86 -20.09 -8.50 3.15
CA VAL A 86 -20.52 -8.62 4.54
C VAL A 86 -21.60 -9.70 4.64
N VAL A 87 -21.39 -10.68 5.52
CA VAL A 87 -22.45 -11.60 5.99
C VAL A 87 -23.39 -10.78 6.85
N PHE A 88 -24.69 -10.94 6.66
CA PHE A 88 -25.70 -10.28 7.50
C PHE A 88 -26.62 -11.26 8.22
N SER A 89 -26.79 -12.46 7.67
CA SER A 89 -27.43 -13.56 8.39
C SER A 89 -26.84 -14.90 7.97
N GLU A 90 -26.89 -15.84 8.91
CA GLU A 90 -26.41 -17.21 8.74
C GLU A 90 -27.42 -18.19 9.34
N LYS A 91 -27.61 -19.31 8.65
CA LYS A 91 -28.43 -20.43 9.12
C LYS A 91 -27.68 -21.73 8.91
N MET A 92 -27.56 -22.52 9.97
CA MET A 92 -26.97 -23.86 9.96
C MET A 92 -28.07 -24.90 10.18
N ASP A 93 -28.10 -25.91 9.31
CA ASP A 93 -29.10 -26.98 9.29
C ASP A 93 -30.56 -26.43 9.34
N ASN A 94 -31.51 -27.21 9.85
CA ASN A 94 -32.89 -26.76 10.10
C ASN A 94 -33.01 -25.86 11.35
N GLY A 95 -31.93 -25.17 11.74
CA GLY A 95 -31.88 -24.27 12.88
C GLY A 95 -32.47 -22.88 12.61
N PRO A 96 -32.57 -22.02 13.65
CA PRO A 96 -33.00 -20.64 13.48
C PRO A 96 -31.95 -19.82 12.70
N GLU A 97 -32.41 -18.80 11.98
CA GLU A 97 -31.55 -17.83 11.31
C GLU A 97 -31.01 -16.82 12.32
N ASN A 98 -29.70 -16.58 12.30
CA ASN A 98 -29.03 -15.63 13.18
C ASN A 98 -28.56 -14.42 12.37
N ASN A 99 -28.91 -13.21 12.82
CA ASN A 99 -28.35 -11.98 12.28
C ASN A 99 -26.90 -11.84 12.73
N LYS A 100 -25.97 -11.81 11.78
CA LYS A 100 -24.53 -11.82 12.01
C LYS A 100 -23.89 -10.86 11.01
N TYR A 101 -23.38 -9.72 11.48
CA TYR A 101 -22.77 -8.68 10.66
C TYR A 101 -21.25 -8.79 10.69
N GLU A 102 -20.69 -9.64 9.84
CA GLU A 102 -19.25 -9.89 9.79
C GLU A 102 -18.72 -9.82 8.36
N ILE A 103 -17.50 -9.34 8.20
CA ILE A 103 -16.80 -9.42 6.92
C ILE A 103 -16.55 -10.90 6.62
N ILE A 104 -16.69 -11.30 5.36
CA ILE A 104 -16.26 -12.64 4.95
C ILE A 104 -14.77 -12.85 5.27
N ASP A 105 -14.30 -14.09 5.18
CA ASP A 105 -12.87 -14.38 5.31
C ASP A 105 -12.04 -13.43 4.42
N LYS A 106 -11.22 -12.60 5.08
CA LYS A 106 -10.42 -11.55 4.47
C LYS A 106 -9.49 -12.11 3.39
N LYS A 107 -8.92 -13.29 3.62
CA LYS A 107 -8.04 -13.94 2.64
C LYS A 107 -8.81 -14.26 1.37
N ILE A 108 -10.01 -14.85 1.48
CA ILE A 108 -10.85 -15.15 0.31
C ILE A 108 -11.13 -13.87 -0.49
N PHE A 109 -11.51 -12.79 0.19
CA PHE A 109 -11.80 -11.52 -0.48
C PHE A 109 -10.58 -10.93 -1.18
N LEU A 110 -9.43 -10.85 -0.50
CA LEU A 110 -8.21 -10.29 -1.07
C LEU A 110 -7.64 -11.16 -2.20
N GLU A 111 -7.75 -12.50 -2.11
CA GLU A 111 -7.43 -13.41 -3.22
C GLU A 111 -8.28 -13.08 -4.45
N SER A 112 -9.59 -12.83 -4.27
CA SER A 112 -10.46 -12.41 -5.37
C SER A 112 -10.05 -11.09 -6.00
N LEU A 113 -9.65 -10.10 -5.18
CA LEU A 113 -9.15 -8.82 -5.68
C LEU A 113 -7.81 -8.94 -6.41
N SER A 114 -6.94 -9.86 -6.00
CA SER A 114 -5.65 -10.09 -6.70
C SER A 114 -5.83 -10.61 -8.13
N ASN A 115 -6.99 -11.22 -8.44
CA ASN A 115 -7.32 -11.63 -9.81
C ASN A 115 -7.84 -10.48 -10.69
N LEU A 116 -8.23 -9.36 -10.07
CA LEU A 116 -8.68 -8.19 -10.81
C LEU A 116 -7.48 -7.42 -11.35
N SER A 117 -7.60 -7.00 -12.61
CA SER A 117 -6.56 -6.22 -13.28
C SER A 117 -6.91 -4.75 -13.25
N TYR A 118 -5.98 -3.90 -12.85
CA TYR A 118 -6.12 -2.46 -13.02
C TYR A 118 -5.60 -2.04 -14.39
N LYS A 119 -6.19 -0.97 -14.94
CA LYS A 119 -5.80 -0.38 -16.22
C LYS A 119 -4.88 0.80 -16.00
N LYS A 120 -3.82 0.92 -16.81
CA LYS A 120 -2.87 2.04 -16.69
C LYS A 120 -3.56 3.40 -16.83
N ASN A 121 -3.01 4.41 -16.18
CA ASN A 121 -3.53 5.77 -16.24
C ASN A 121 -2.92 6.56 -17.40
N LYS A 122 -3.61 6.60 -18.55
CA LYS A 122 -3.16 7.32 -19.76
C LYS A 122 -3.01 8.83 -19.57
N THR A 123 -3.73 9.44 -18.62
CA THR A 123 -3.72 10.90 -18.42
C THR A 123 -2.42 11.38 -17.78
N ILE A 124 -1.81 10.58 -16.91
CA ILE A 124 -0.61 11.00 -16.17
C ILE A 124 0.66 10.82 -16.99
N GLU A 125 0.64 9.92 -17.99
CA GLU A 125 1.67 9.86 -19.04
C GLU A 125 1.77 11.18 -19.83
N SER A 126 0.70 11.99 -19.90
CA SER A 126 0.67 13.23 -20.68
C SER A 126 1.09 14.50 -19.92
N ILE A 127 1.35 14.43 -18.60
CA ILE A 127 1.83 15.60 -17.85
C ILE A 127 3.33 15.76 -18.14
N THR A 128 3.65 16.33 -19.29
CA THR A 128 5.01 16.67 -19.71
C THR A 128 5.30 18.15 -19.54
N HIS A 129 4.25 18.98 -19.50
CA HIS A 129 4.35 20.43 -19.45
C HIS A 129 3.38 21.02 -18.43
N LEU A 130 3.88 21.95 -17.62
CA LEU A 130 3.12 22.78 -16.70
C LEU A 130 3.64 24.21 -16.88
N GLU A 131 2.75 25.16 -17.19
CA GLU A 131 3.17 26.54 -17.44
C GLU A 131 3.83 27.15 -16.19
N GLY A 132 4.99 27.79 -16.39
CA GLY A 132 5.81 28.32 -15.29
C GLY A 132 6.69 27.30 -14.58
N PHE A 133 6.61 26.01 -14.97
CA PHE A 133 7.42 24.94 -14.43
C PHE A 133 8.33 24.32 -15.49
N GLU A 134 9.54 23.96 -15.09
CA GLU A 134 10.50 23.19 -15.88
C GLU A 134 10.44 21.72 -15.45
N ASN A 135 10.36 20.79 -16.38
CA ASN A 135 10.41 19.36 -16.06
C ASN A 135 11.86 18.93 -15.85
N VAL A 136 12.22 18.58 -14.61
CA VAL A 136 13.61 18.26 -14.22
C VAL A 136 13.87 16.77 -14.08
N LEU A 137 12.80 15.96 -14.08
CA LEU A 137 12.88 14.51 -14.17
C LEU A 137 11.58 13.99 -14.81
N SER A 138 11.71 13.19 -15.86
CA SER A 138 10.61 12.41 -16.42
C SER A 138 11.08 11.01 -16.81
N GLU A 139 11.20 10.11 -15.84
CA GLU A 139 11.80 8.78 -16.02
C GLU A 139 10.91 7.66 -15.50
N GLU A 140 11.13 6.47 -16.06
CA GLU A 140 10.46 5.25 -15.64
C GLU A 140 11.41 4.41 -14.81
N PHE A 141 11.00 4.01 -13.62
CA PHE A 141 11.75 3.08 -12.79
C PHE A 141 10.90 1.85 -12.49
N SER A 142 11.52 0.67 -12.53
CA SER A 142 10.84 -0.59 -12.20
C SER A 142 11.09 -0.99 -10.76
N SER A 143 10.03 -1.39 -10.07
CA SER A 143 10.17 -1.96 -8.73
C SER A 143 11.02 -3.23 -8.78
N SER A 144 11.96 -3.38 -7.85
CA SER A 144 12.80 -4.56 -7.71
C SER A 144 12.30 -5.53 -6.64
N SER A 145 11.27 -5.10 -5.92
CA SER A 145 10.58 -5.81 -4.85
C SER A 145 9.08 -5.51 -4.93
N ARG A 146 8.27 -6.21 -4.12
CA ARG A 146 6.87 -5.85 -3.93
C ARG A 146 6.76 -4.45 -3.34
N LEU A 147 5.77 -3.68 -3.79
CA LEU A 147 5.54 -2.33 -3.34
C LEU A 147 4.20 -2.24 -2.61
N ILE A 148 4.18 -1.53 -1.49
CA ILE A 148 2.95 -1.19 -0.81
C ILE A 148 2.96 0.24 -0.30
N CYS A 149 1.98 1.03 -0.72
CA CYS A 149 1.75 2.38 -0.22
C CYS A 149 0.46 2.39 0.62
N GLY A 150 0.44 3.14 1.71
CA GLY A 150 -0.77 3.34 2.50
C GLY A 150 -1.20 2.14 3.35
N LEU A 151 -0.29 1.25 3.75
CA LEU A 151 -0.62 0.06 4.53
C LEU A 151 -1.35 0.39 5.84
N GLY A 152 -0.93 1.46 6.52
CA GLY A 152 -1.50 1.92 7.79
C GLY A 152 -2.69 2.87 7.67
N SER A 153 -3.18 3.13 6.46
CA SER A 153 -4.38 3.96 6.29
C SER A 153 -5.62 3.25 6.83
N GLY A 154 -6.54 4.01 7.43
CA GLY A 154 -7.78 3.47 7.98
C GLY A 154 -8.58 2.70 6.93
N SER A 155 -8.88 1.43 7.21
CA SER A 155 -9.59 0.53 6.33
C SER A 155 -10.41 -0.47 7.14
N VAL A 156 -11.59 -0.82 6.61
CA VAL A 156 -12.44 -1.89 7.15
C VAL A 156 -11.72 -3.25 7.11
N LEU A 157 -10.74 -3.41 6.21
CA LEU A 157 -9.91 -4.60 6.10
C LEU A 157 -8.69 -4.55 7.03
N GLU A 158 -8.55 -3.56 7.92
CA GLU A 158 -7.38 -3.30 8.81
C GLU A 158 -6.07 -2.93 8.08
N THR A 159 -5.92 -3.39 6.84
CA THR A 159 -4.80 -3.11 5.95
C THR A 159 -5.34 -2.39 4.73
N SER A 160 -4.64 -1.34 4.29
CA SER A 160 -5.02 -0.55 3.12
C SER A 160 -3.94 -0.58 2.04
N ILE A 161 -4.32 -0.14 0.84
CA ILE A 161 -3.40 0.14 -0.26
C ILE A 161 -3.81 1.46 -0.91
N THR A 162 -2.85 2.30 -1.25
CA THR A 162 -3.08 3.57 -1.94
C THR A 162 -3.53 3.31 -3.38
N LEU A 163 -4.79 3.64 -3.68
CA LEU A 163 -5.40 3.52 -5.01
C LEU A 163 -6.01 4.86 -5.42
N ASP A 164 -5.86 5.27 -6.67
CA ASP A 164 -6.59 6.41 -7.24
C ASP A 164 -8.09 6.15 -7.11
N HIS A 165 -8.81 7.07 -6.46
CA HIS A 165 -10.24 6.90 -6.15
C HIS A 165 -11.11 6.74 -7.40
N THR A 166 -10.77 7.41 -8.49
CA THR A 166 -11.56 7.43 -9.72
C THR A 166 -11.24 6.26 -10.65
N ARG A 167 -10.02 5.74 -10.61
CA ARG A 167 -9.53 4.73 -11.56
C ARG A 167 -9.22 3.37 -10.94
N GLY A 168 -9.05 3.29 -9.62
CA GLY A 168 -8.67 2.05 -8.93
C GLY A 168 -7.25 1.60 -9.23
N VAL A 169 -6.35 2.51 -9.60
CA VAL A 169 -4.96 2.21 -9.97
C VAL A 169 -4.05 2.46 -8.78
N PRO A 170 -3.14 1.55 -8.41
CA PRO A 170 -2.16 1.83 -7.38
C PRO A 170 -1.20 2.93 -7.83
N TYR A 171 -0.85 3.83 -6.92
CA TYR A 171 0.10 4.89 -7.22
C TYR A 171 1.00 5.18 -6.02
N ILE A 172 2.14 5.81 -6.30
CA ILE A 172 3.06 6.30 -5.28
C ILE A 172 2.79 7.79 -5.10
N PRO A 173 2.36 8.23 -3.91
CA PRO A 173 2.15 9.65 -3.67
C PRO A 173 3.43 10.46 -3.88
N GLY A 174 3.35 11.58 -4.58
CA GLY A 174 4.46 12.49 -4.79
C GLY A 174 5.02 13.03 -3.47
N SER A 175 4.17 13.14 -2.45
CA SER A 175 4.57 13.46 -1.07
C SER A 175 5.49 12.39 -0.45
N SER A 176 5.24 11.11 -0.72
CA SER A 176 6.07 9.99 -0.23
C SER A 176 7.45 10.03 -0.89
N LEU A 177 7.49 10.23 -2.21
CA LEU A 177 8.75 10.38 -2.95
C LEU A 177 9.54 11.61 -2.50
N LYS A 178 8.87 12.75 -2.36
CA LYS A 178 9.46 13.99 -1.85
C LYS A 178 10.06 13.79 -0.47
N GLY A 179 9.34 13.12 0.43
CA GLY A 179 9.79 12.83 1.79
C GLY A 179 11.08 12.03 1.81
N ILE A 180 11.16 10.94 1.02
CA ILE A 180 12.38 10.13 1.00
C ILE A 180 13.55 10.85 0.33
N CYS A 181 13.30 11.60 -0.75
CA CYS A 181 14.33 12.42 -1.40
C CYS A 181 14.87 13.51 -0.46
N ARG A 182 14.01 14.13 0.35
CA ARG A 182 14.40 15.09 1.38
C ARG A 182 15.24 14.44 2.48
N SER A 183 14.93 13.20 2.86
CA SER A 183 15.74 12.43 3.81
C SER A 183 17.12 12.09 3.26
N VAL A 184 17.24 11.77 1.98
CA VAL A 184 18.54 11.56 1.31
C VAL A 184 19.34 12.86 1.26
N ALA A 185 18.69 13.98 0.93
CA ALA A 185 19.34 15.30 0.96
C ALA A 185 19.89 15.65 2.36
N TYR A 186 19.12 15.37 3.41
CA TYR A 186 19.56 15.49 4.79
C TYR A 186 20.79 14.61 5.08
N ALA A 187 20.71 13.31 4.75
CA ALA A 187 21.81 12.37 5.01
C ALA A 187 23.11 12.75 4.29
N ARG A 188 23.03 13.17 3.01
CA ARG A 188 24.18 13.69 2.27
C ARG A 188 24.77 14.92 2.95
N LEU A 189 23.94 15.86 3.39
CA LEU A 189 24.41 17.08 4.03
C LEU A 189 25.07 16.83 5.40
N VAL A 190 24.51 15.90 6.19
CA VAL A 190 25.12 15.41 7.43
C VAL A 190 26.53 14.86 7.17
N GLN A 191 26.68 14.05 6.12
CA GLN A 191 27.96 13.46 5.73
C GLN A 191 28.95 14.52 5.23
N ASP A 192 28.52 15.40 4.32
CA ASP A 192 29.36 16.43 3.70
C ASP A 192 29.90 17.42 4.74
N LYS A 193 29.05 17.84 5.68
CA LYS A 193 29.43 18.74 6.79
C LYS A 193 30.09 18.01 7.96
N LYS A 194 30.17 16.67 7.92
CA LYS A 194 30.72 15.81 8.99
C LYS A 194 30.10 16.13 10.35
N ILE A 195 28.78 16.25 10.39
CA ILE A 195 28.04 16.55 11.61
C ILE A 195 28.22 15.39 12.59
N SER A 196 28.64 15.71 13.81
CA SER A 196 28.85 14.74 14.87
C SER A 196 27.52 14.30 15.49
N PHE A 197 27.49 13.10 16.09
CA PHE A 197 26.26 12.50 16.61
C PHE A 197 25.56 13.39 17.66
N ASP A 198 26.33 14.07 18.50
CA ASP A 198 25.85 15.01 19.53
C ASP A 198 25.15 16.25 18.97
N LYS A 199 25.33 16.56 17.68
CA LYS A 199 24.73 17.73 17.01
C LYS A 199 23.66 17.36 15.99
N LEU A 200 23.32 16.08 15.85
CA LEU A 200 22.36 15.62 14.84
C LEU A 200 20.95 16.17 15.07
N GLU A 201 20.52 16.24 16.32
CA GLU A 201 19.18 16.73 16.69
C GLU A 201 19.02 18.21 16.35
N GLU A 202 19.98 19.05 16.78
CA GLU A 202 20.02 20.48 16.43
C GLU A 202 20.06 20.68 14.91
N PHE A 203 20.85 19.87 14.20
CA PHE A 203 20.96 19.93 12.75
C PHE A 203 19.66 19.50 12.04
N GLU A 204 18.96 18.49 12.58
CA GLU A 204 17.67 18.03 12.09
C GLU A 204 16.61 19.13 12.24
N GLU A 205 16.49 19.72 13.44
CA GLU A 205 15.56 20.84 13.68
C GLU A 205 15.82 21.99 12.71
N LYS A 206 17.10 22.32 12.51
CA LYS A 206 17.52 23.36 11.56
C LYS A 206 17.15 23.02 10.12
N PHE A 207 17.40 21.79 9.66
CA PHE A 207 17.12 21.38 8.28
C PHE A 207 15.61 21.26 7.98
N TYR A 208 14.82 20.78 8.94
CA TYR A 208 13.38 20.58 8.77
C TYR A 208 12.51 21.78 9.17
N GLY A 209 13.09 22.76 9.85
CA GLY A 209 12.44 23.98 10.33
C GLY A 209 12.16 25.04 9.27
N GLU A 210 12.27 26.31 9.67
CA GLU A 210 12.12 27.49 8.81
C GLU A 210 13.36 27.73 7.94
N LEU A 211 13.22 28.58 6.90
CA LEU A 211 14.33 28.97 6.03
C LEU A 211 15.53 29.50 6.84
N ASP A 212 16.67 28.85 6.68
CA ASP A 212 17.88 29.21 7.40
C ASP A 212 18.56 30.43 6.79
N VAL A 213 18.98 31.35 7.65
CA VAL A 213 19.61 32.61 7.24
C VAL A 213 21.13 32.51 7.17
N ASP A 214 21.73 31.56 7.91
CA ASP A 214 23.17 31.51 8.17
C ASP A 214 23.90 30.46 7.31
N ASP A 215 23.24 29.34 7.04
CA ASP A 215 23.79 28.19 6.31
C ASP A 215 23.18 28.08 4.92
N LYS A 216 23.95 28.49 3.92
CA LYS A 216 23.56 28.49 2.51
C LYS A 216 23.25 27.10 1.96
N ASP A 217 23.89 26.05 2.49
CA ASP A 217 23.65 24.69 2.01
C ASP A 217 22.29 24.21 2.51
N ILE A 218 21.98 24.42 3.79
CA ILE A 218 20.66 24.12 4.37
C ILE A 218 19.58 24.90 3.63
N LEU A 219 19.79 26.22 3.46
CA LEU A 219 18.86 27.09 2.75
C LEU A 219 18.58 26.59 1.33
N THR A 220 19.62 26.16 0.59
CA THR A 220 19.47 25.62 -0.77
C THR A 220 18.50 24.43 -0.80
N TRP A 221 18.65 23.49 0.15
CA TRP A 221 17.77 22.32 0.23
C TRP A 221 16.36 22.66 0.70
N GLN A 222 16.23 23.60 1.62
CA GLN A 222 14.94 24.11 2.08
C GLN A 222 14.19 24.86 0.98
N LEU A 223 14.87 25.56 0.08
CA LEU A 223 14.23 26.15 -1.11
C LEU A 223 13.72 25.06 -2.04
N LEU A 224 14.51 24.01 -2.28
CA LEU A 224 14.15 22.92 -3.19
C LEU A 224 13.00 22.05 -2.65
N PHE A 225 13.06 21.62 -1.38
CA PHE A 225 12.10 20.70 -0.76
C PHE A 225 11.04 21.39 0.13
N GLY A 226 11.20 22.68 0.40
CA GLY A 226 10.34 23.45 1.30
C GLY A 226 10.85 23.49 2.75
N ALA A 227 10.37 24.50 3.47
CA ALA A 227 10.56 24.74 4.90
C ALA A 227 9.19 25.08 5.54
N GLN A 228 9.11 25.17 6.86
CA GLN A 228 7.84 25.48 7.55
C GLN A 228 7.21 26.79 7.06
N ASN A 229 8.02 27.80 6.76
CA ASN A 229 7.60 29.11 6.25
C ASN A 229 7.79 29.28 4.74
N PHE A 230 8.10 28.21 3.99
CA PHE A 230 8.36 28.31 2.55
C PHE A 230 7.90 27.08 1.75
N LYS A 231 7.12 27.33 0.71
CA LYS A 231 6.70 26.28 -0.22
C LYS A 231 7.83 25.91 -1.18
N SER A 232 8.22 24.63 -1.12
CA SER A 232 9.07 23.90 -2.08
C SER A 232 9.03 24.45 -3.51
N LEU A 233 10.20 24.65 -4.11
CA LEU A 233 10.34 24.95 -5.55
C LEU A 233 10.25 23.67 -6.40
N LEU A 234 10.49 22.49 -5.83
CA LEU A 234 10.22 21.23 -6.50
C LEU A 234 8.78 20.78 -6.28
N LEU A 235 8.12 20.37 -7.37
CA LEU A 235 6.80 19.77 -7.43
C LEU A 235 6.94 18.30 -7.83
N PHE A 236 6.64 17.41 -6.88
CA PHE A 236 6.64 15.97 -7.09
C PHE A 236 5.23 15.52 -7.44
N ILE A 237 5.05 15.03 -8.67
CA ILE A 237 3.77 14.48 -9.11
C ILE A 237 3.69 13.01 -8.67
N ASP A 238 2.48 12.57 -8.35
CA ASP A 238 2.18 11.17 -8.07
C ASP A 238 2.65 10.27 -9.21
N ALA A 239 3.33 9.18 -8.87
CA ALA A 239 3.86 8.23 -9.85
C ALA A 239 2.90 7.06 -10.06
N TYR A 240 2.60 6.77 -11.32
CA TYR A 240 1.63 5.75 -11.73
C TYR A 240 2.29 4.64 -12.54
N PRO A 241 1.72 3.41 -12.52
CA PRO A 241 2.16 2.32 -13.38
C PRO A 241 2.00 2.67 -14.86
N VAL A 242 3.01 2.34 -15.67
CA VAL A 242 3.05 2.62 -17.13
C VAL A 242 2.37 1.51 -17.97
N LYS A 243 1.99 0.40 -17.32
CA LYS A 243 1.31 -0.75 -17.92
C LYS A 243 0.17 -1.20 -17.02
N ASP A 244 -0.78 -1.89 -17.63
CA ASP A 244 -1.80 -2.64 -16.91
C ASP A 244 -1.11 -3.66 -15.98
N GLY A 245 -1.77 -4.00 -14.88
CA GLY A 245 -1.22 -4.93 -13.91
C GLY A 245 -2.26 -5.50 -12.98
N GLN A 246 -1.78 -6.27 -12.00
CA GLN A 246 -2.57 -6.91 -10.97
C GLN A 246 -1.91 -6.68 -9.62
N LEU A 247 -2.73 -6.73 -8.56
CA LEU A 247 -2.22 -6.74 -7.19
C LEU A 247 -1.87 -8.17 -6.79
N GLU A 248 -0.92 -8.33 -5.89
CA GLU A 248 -0.56 -9.62 -5.31
C GLU A 248 -0.91 -9.67 -3.83
N LEU A 249 -1.43 -10.81 -3.40
CA LEU A 249 -1.65 -11.10 -1.99
C LEU A 249 -0.32 -11.38 -1.30
N ASP A 250 -0.20 -10.85 -0.10
CA ASP A 250 0.91 -11.10 0.80
C ASP A 250 0.42 -11.30 2.24
N ILE A 251 1.30 -11.76 3.11
CA ILE A 251 1.01 -12.13 4.49
C ILE A 251 2.04 -11.50 5.43
N MET A 252 1.58 -11.05 6.60
CA MET A 252 2.45 -10.72 7.72
C MET A 252 1.92 -11.35 9.00
N ASN A 253 2.82 -11.72 9.89
CA ASN A 253 2.47 -12.24 11.20
C ASN A 253 2.98 -11.26 12.26
N ASN A 254 2.14 -10.94 13.24
CA ASN A 254 2.61 -10.32 14.48
C ASN A 254 3.05 -11.43 15.44
N HIS A 255 4.31 -11.40 15.87
CA HIS A 255 4.88 -12.40 16.78
C HIS A 255 4.71 -12.04 18.26
N TYR A 256 4.31 -10.81 18.60
CA TYR A 256 4.17 -10.33 19.99
C TYR A 256 2.90 -9.51 20.18
N ALA A 257 1.75 -10.05 19.78
CA ALA A 257 0.48 -9.32 19.79
C ALA A 257 0.05 -8.93 21.22
N GLU A 258 0.36 -9.77 22.22
CA GLU A 258 -0.01 -9.50 23.62
C GLU A 258 0.93 -8.51 24.30
N TYR A 259 2.21 -8.43 23.88
CA TYR A 259 3.17 -7.43 24.37
C TYR A 259 2.77 -6.02 23.96
N TYR A 260 2.41 -5.82 22.69
CA TYR A 260 1.96 -4.51 22.19
C TYR A 260 0.61 -4.05 22.77
N GLN A 261 -0.09 -4.92 23.51
CA GLN A 261 -1.32 -4.59 24.24
C GLN A 261 -1.11 -4.42 25.75
N ASP A 262 0.15 -4.33 26.20
CA ASP A 262 0.56 -4.24 27.62
C ASP A 262 0.04 -5.40 28.49
N LYS A 263 -0.25 -6.57 27.90
CA LYS A 263 -0.83 -7.71 28.63
C LYS A 263 0.20 -8.69 29.16
N LYS A 264 1.30 -8.92 28.44
CA LYS A 264 2.35 -9.88 28.81
C LYS A 264 3.74 -9.44 28.35
N ALA A 265 4.77 -9.97 28.99
CA ALA A 265 6.15 -9.84 28.52
C ALA A 265 6.32 -10.54 27.16
N PRO A 266 7.20 -10.04 26.27
CA PRO A 266 7.38 -10.60 24.94
C PRO A 266 8.00 -11.99 25.05
N GLY A 267 7.41 -12.97 24.36
CA GLY A 267 7.89 -14.35 24.37
C GLY A 267 7.62 -15.06 23.04
N ASP A 268 8.54 -15.92 22.61
CA ASP A 268 8.50 -16.59 21.30
C ASP A 268 7.51 -17.78 21.20
N TRP A 269 6.58 -17.87 22.15
CA TRP A 269 5.59 -18.95 22.24
C TRP A 269 4.18 -18.52 21.82
N GLU A 270 4.00 -17.28 21.35
CA GLU A 270 2.72 -16.83 20.81
C GLU A 270 2.43 -17.47 19.44
N ASN A 271 1.18 -17.88 19.23
CA ASN A 271 0.74 -18.39 17.94
C ASN A 271 0.69 -17.24 16.91
N PRO A 272 1.29 -17.39 15.73
CA PRO A 272 1.26 -16.32 14.72
C PRO A 272 -0.17 -16.08 14.24
N VAL A 273 -0.59 -14.81 14.26
CA VAL A 273 -1.87 -14.38 13.69
C VAL A 273 -1.62 -13.82 12.29
N PRO A 274 -2.02 -14.55 11.22
CA PRO A 274 -1.75 -14.14 9.85
C PRO A 274 -2.65 -12.99 9.41
N ILE A 275 -2.02 -11.89 9.01
CA ILE A 275 -2.67 -10.70 8.47
C ILE A 275 -2.34 -10.62 6.98
N PHE A 276 -3.36 -10.85 6.15
CA PHE A 276 -3.24 -10.75 4.70
C PHE A 276 -3.37 -9.30 4.22
N PHE A 277 -2.63 -8.92 3.19
CA PHE A 277 -2.70 -7.58 2.59
C PHE A 277 -2.33 -7.60 1.10
N LEU A 278 -2.75 -6.58 0.35
CA LEU A 278 -2.47 -6.45 -1.08
C LEU A 278 -1.21 -5.63 -1.33
N THR A 279 -0.46 -6.01 -2.36
CA THR A 279 0.78 -5.36 -2.79
C THR A 279 0.78 -5.17 -4.30
N VAL A 280 1.55 -4.22 -4.78
CA VAL A 280 1.92 -4.15 -6.21
C VAL A 280 3.06 -5.12 -6.45
N LYS A 281 2.95 -5.88 -7.54
CA LYS A 281 3.96 -6.86 -7.97
C LYS A 281 5.32 -6.19 -8.22
N GLU A 282 6.39 -6.95 -7.96
CA GLU A 282 7.73 -6.58 -8.43
C GLU A 282 7.80 -6.45 -9.96
N ASN A 283 8.83 -5.78 -10.47
CA ASN A 283 9.01 -5.47 -11.89
C ASN A 283 7.87 -4.64 -12.49
N THR A 284 7.14 -3.89 -11.66
CA THR A 284 6.15 -2.92 -12.12
C THR A 284 6.86 -1.58 -12.37
N ALA A 285 6.80 -1.10 -13.62
CA ALA A 285 7.36 0.18 -14.01
C ALA A 285 6.42 1.34 -13.65
N PHE A 286 6.95 2.34 -12.95
CA PHE A 286 6.26 3.57 -12.58
C PHE A 286 6.90 4.77 -13.27
N LYS A 287 6.08 5.70 -13.76
CA LYS A 287 6.55 6.97 -14.31
C LYS A 287 6.64 8.02 -13.20
N PHE A 288 7.84 8.56 -13.01
CA PHE A 288 8.14 9.60 -12.04
C PHE A 288 8.33 10.93 -12.76
N ASN A 289 7.61 11.96 -12.31
CA ASN A 289 7.75 13.32 -12.83
C ASN A 289 8.04 14.30 -11.68
N VAL A 290 9.09 15.10 -11.84
CA VAL A 290 9.43 16.19 -10.92
C VAL A 290 9.62 17.46 -11.72
N PHE A 291 8.95 18.51 -11.26
CA PHE A 291 8.99 19.83 -11.87
C PHE A 291 9.66 20.84 -10.96
N PHE A 292 10.36 21.80 -11.53
CA PHE A 292 10.92 22.95 -10.83
C PHE A 292 10.12 24.20 -11.17
N ASP A 293 9.72 24.95 -10.15
CA ASP A 293 8.93 26.18 -10.29
C ASP A 293 9.81 27.34 -10.78
N ASN A 294 10.11 27.32 -12.07
CA ASN A 294 11.00 28.27 -12.72
C ASN A 294 10.45 29.71 -12.63
N TRP A 295 9.13 29.89 -12.71
CA TRP A 295 8.52 31.21 -12.55
C TRP A 295 8.78 31.83 -11.17
N ARG A 296 8.53 31.10 -10.07
CA ARG A 296 8.86 31.61 -8.73
C ARG A 296 10.36 31.79 -8.54
N TRP A 297 11.17 30.92 -9.14
CA TRP A 297 12.62 31.05 -9.07
C TRP A 297 13.14 32.32 -9.71
N GLU A 298 12.70 32.65 -10.93
CA GLU A 298 13.08 33.92 -11.59
C GLU A 298 12.67 35.14 -10.76
N LYS A 299 11.49 35.09 -10.13
CA LYS A 299 11.05 36.15 -9.21
C LYS A 299 11.99 36.29 -8.00
N ILE A 300 12.34 35.18 -7.36
CA ILE A 300 13.27 35.16 -6.21
C ILE A 300 14.65 35.71 -6.61
N LYS A 301 15.15 35.37 -7.81
CA LYS A 301 16.44 35.89 -8.29
C LYS A 301 16.45 37.39 -8.50
N ASN A 302 15.36 37.93 -9.05
CA ASN A 302 15.26 39.35 -9.41
C ASN A 302 14.91 40.23 -8.22
N GLU A 303 14.00 39.78 -7.36
CA GLU A 303 13.46 40.58 -6.24
C GLU A 303 14.13 40.26 -4.89
N GLY A 304 14.82 39.12 -4.80
CA GLY A 304 15.29 38.55 -3.55
C GLY A 304 14.17 37.87 -2.76
N LEU A 305 14.54 37.11 -1.73
CA LEU A 305 13.60 36.49 -0.80
C LEU A 305 13.81 37.06 0.60
N LYS A 306 12.76 37.66 1.15
CA LYS A 306 12.76 38.20 2.51
C LYS A 306 11.97 37.31 3.44
N ILE A 307 12.46 37.13 4.65
CA ILE A 307 11.72 36.46 5.73
C ILE A 307 11.58 37.39 6.93
N LYS A 308 10.51 37.20 7.70
CA LYS A 308 10.29 37.92 8.96
C LYS A 308 10.90 37.12 10.09
N LYS A 309 11.78 37.75 10.88
CA LYS A 309 12.32 37.19 12.12
C LYS A 309 11.98 38.16 13.26
N GLY A 310 10.89 37.88 13.95
CA GLY A 310 10.31 38.83 14.92
C GLY A 310 9.77 40.08 14.23
N LYS A 311 10.35 41.25 14.53
CA LYS A 311 9.95 42.54 13.93
C LYS A 311 10.81 42.94 12.72
N GLU A 312 11.88 42.20 12.43
CA GLU A 312 12.82 42.52 11.37
C GLU A 312 12.54 41.71 10.09
N GLU A 313 12.76 42.34 8.94
CA GLU A 313 12.79 41.66 7.64
C GLU A 313 14.23 41.46 7.20
N ILE A 314 14.60 40.19 6.99
CA ILE A 314 15.94 39.79 6.59
C ILE A 314 15.89 39.36 5.12
N LEU A 315 16.74 39.98 4.29
CA LEU A 315 16.98 39.52 2.92
C LEU A 315 17.91 38.31 2.95
N LEU A 316 17.47 37.19 2.41
CA LEU A 316 18.23 35.94 2.40
C LEU A 316 19.39 36.01 1.39
N ASN A 317 20.56 35.56 1.83
CA ASN A 317 21.75 35.44 0.98
C ASN A 317 21.73 34.08 0.26
N ILE A 318 20.95 33.99 -0.81
CA ILE A 318 20.77 32.75 -1.58
C ILE A 318 21.94 32.55 -2.55
N ASP A 319 22.52 31.35 -2.55
CA ASP A 319 23.44 30.94 -3.61
C ASP A 319 22.64 30.45 -4.84
N HIS A 320 22.40 31.36 -5.78
CA HIS A 320 21.67 31.04 -7.01
C HIS A 320 22.34 29.93 -7.84
N LYS A 321 23.69 29.88 -7.84
CA LYS A 321 24.43 28.85 -8.60
C LYS A 321 24.26 27.47 -7.95
N ALA A 322 24.23 27.40 -6.62
CA ALA A 322 23.98 26.14 -5.91
C ALA A 322 22.57 25.60 -6.20
N VAL A 323 21.54 26.44 -6.17
CA VAL A 323 20.16 26.04 -6.50
C VAL A 323 20.07 25.58 -7.96
N GLU A 324 20.51 26.42 -8.91
CA GLU A 324 20.43 26.09 -10.34
C GLU A 324 21.31 24.88 -10.70
N GLY A 325 22.48 24.72 -10.06
CA GLY A 325 23.36 23.57 -10.28
C GLY A 325 22.75 22.24 -9.85
N LYS A 326 21.84 22.26 -8.87
CA LYS A 326 21.08 21.07 -8.45
C LYS A 326 19.93 20.75 -9.41
N VAL A 327 19.38 21.76 -10.09
CA VAL A 327 18.17 21.67 -10.94
C VAL A 327 18.52 21.41 -12.42
N LYS A 328 19.43 22.21 -13.00
CA LYS A 328 19.75 22.20 -14.45
C LYS A 328 20.71 21.08 -14.85
N LYS A 329 21.51 20.58 -13.91
CA LYS A 329 22.39 19.44 -14.16
C LYS A 329 21.52 18.21 -13.95
N GLU A 330 21.14 17.54 -15.05
CA GLU A 330 20.35 16.30 -15.08
C GLU A 330 20.84 15.18 -14.15
N ASN A 331 21.97 15.37 -13.45
CA ASN A 331 22.53 14.42 -12.50
C ASN A 331 21.98 14.56 -11.08
N PHE A 332 21.76 15.75 -10.50
CA PHE A 332 21.68 15.79 -9.03
C PHE A 332 20.31 15.40 -8.45
N ILE A 333 19.21 16.03 -8.89
CA ILE A 333 17.86 15.59 -8.48
C ILE A 333 17.61 14.15 -8.90
N LYS A 334 18.08 13.78 -10.09
CA LYS A 334 18.07 12.40 -10.57
C LYS A 334 18.81 11.48 -9.59
N GLU A 335 20.06 11.77 -9.25
CA GLU A 335 20.87 10.99 -8.30
C GLU A 335 20.21 10.82 -6.94
N ILE A 336 19.59 11.87 -6.39
CA ILE A 336 18.85 11.76 -5.12
C ILE A 336 17.68 10.81 -5.27
N ILE A 337 16.90 10.95 -6.34
CA ILE A 337 15.74 10.09 -6.59
C ILE A 337 16.21 8.65 -6.81
N LYS A 338 17.32 8.46 -7.54
CA LYS A 338 17.94 7.16 -7.77
C LYS A 338 18.32 6.52 -6.44
N GLU A 339 19.10 7.24 -5.63
CA GLU A 339 19.54 6.78 -4.32
C GLU A 339 18.36 6.49 -3.38
N ALA A 340 17.36 7.38 -3.35
CA ALA A 340 16.15 7.20 -2.54
C ALA A 340 15.42 5.91 -2.92
N LEU A 341 15.25 5.64 -4.21
CA LEU A 341 14.52 4.48 -4.70
C LEU A 341 15.31 3.17 -4.59
N GLU A 342 16.64 3.20 -4.77
CA GLU A 342 17.51 2.01 -4.75
C GLU A 342 17.98 1.61 -3.35
N ASN A 343 18.24 2.58 -2.46
CA ASN A 343 18.84 2.31 -1.15
C ASN A 343 17.83 2.39 0.01
N TYR A 344 16.77 3.18 -0.14
CA TYR A 344 15.81 3.38 0.94
C TYR A 344 14.39 2.89 0.62
N GLY A 345 14.03 2.83 -0.66
CA GLY A 345 12.70 2.46 -1.13
C GLY A 345 11.61 3.51 -0.83
N VAL A 346 10.40 3.23 -1.29
CA VAL A 346 9.21 4.08 -1.09
C VAL A 346 8.02 3.25 -0.62
N GLY A 347 7.12 3.87 0.15
CA GLY A 347 5.95 3.21 0.72
C GLY A 347 6.22 2.64 2.11
N SER A 348 5.49 1.59 2.47
CA SER A 348 5.51 0.92 3.77
C SER A 348 6.44 -0.29 3.75
N LYS A 349 6.87 -0.74 4.93
CA LYS A 349 7.71 -1.95 5.12
C LYS A 349 9.08 -1.93 4.40
N ARG A 350 9.65 -0.74 4.22
CA ARG A 350 10.95 -0.54 3.56
C ARG A 350 12.11 -1.25 4.27
N ASN A 351 12.11 -1.25 5.61
CA ASN A 351 13.14 -1.91 6.41
C ASN A 351 13.21 -3.43 6.23
N VAL A 352 12.14 -4.06 5.71
CA VAL A 352 12.10 -5.49 5.39
C VAL A 352 12.15 -5.73 3.87
N GLY A 353 12.53 -4.72 3.08
CA GLY A 353 12.85 -4.84 1.66
C GLY A 353 11.71 -4.54 0.68
N TYR A 354 10.57 -3.98 1.11
CA TYR A 354 9.50 -3.55 0.20
C TYR A 354 9.78 -2.18 -0.42
N GLY A 355 9.26 -1.98 -1.63
CA GLY A 355 9.23 -0.67 -2.28
C GLY A 355 10.58 -0.20 -2.83
N MET A 356 11.53 -1.13 -3.00
CA MET A 356 12.81 -0.90 -3.66
C MET A 356 12.63 -0.90 -5.17
N PHE A 357 13.48 -0.14 -5.88
CA PHE A 357 13.51 -0.09 -7.34
C PHE A 357 14.87 -0.50 -7.87
N LYS A 358 14.90 -0.91 -9.14
CA LYS A 358 16.12 -1.12 -9.93
C LYS A 358 16.16 -0.08 -11.02
N ILE A 359 17.30 0.58 -11.17
CA ILE A 359 17.51 1.51 -12.26
C ILE A 359 18.27 0.76 -13.34
N GLN A 360 17.63 0.58 -14.48
CA GLN A 360 18.35 0.10 -15.65
C GLN A 360 19.30 1.23 -16.06
N ASN A 361 20.60 1.00 -15.86
CA ASN A 361 21.63 1.80 -16.48
C ASN A 361 21.53 1.52 -17.98
N ASN A 362 20.78 2.37 -18.69
CA ASN A 362 20.83 2.43 -20.15
C ASN A 362 22.16 3.04 -20.60
#